data_AF-A0A1I5JZ67-F1
#
_entry.id   AF-A0A1I5JZ67-F1
#
_cell.length_a   1.000
_cell.length_b   1.000
_cell.length_c   1.000
_cell.angle_alpha   90.00
_cell.angle_beta   90.00
_cell.angle_gamma   90.00
#
_symmetry.space_group_name_H-M   'P 1'
#
loop_
_entity.id
_entity.type
_entity.pdbx_description
1 polymer ?
#
loop_
_entity_poly.entity_id
_entity_poly.type
_entity_poly.pdbx_seq_one_letter_code
_entity_poly.pdbx_strand_id
1 'polypeptide(L)'
;MKKLIILTGLAFATTIAMAQSADSYIVKTKGVKKTEAKVVKNTTKEETPTGTDFVSQNFRYYSLCDWEDGMKFMVLPEKYDLVVNTFRDAGTGKEVPSGKLRRKIMIYNNHSVGQNGRARMNFTCQDDNRKYYFELPKGEFEDYCYSKTGVPTLAYLGDVDIAREKLMGHTLVTRATDYRVDVDYDSDSYNDVKVEKGMEVKVVAIGVGTRSFPVKIIVADKRGNEFYQNVALSRTNSGMRDDEFIVDNEKFTFYGSFDLMTGETKVSTDYAQYMGKTIYTKYATSMTTKGGGKDNRVVKVPKLMAFRIDGMAPVRNSNYVTLTLSETETGRTYTKDVTFTNESVIGDIDGQKEDYFGYLFGFGEGKLRNTNAATRTMIREGRVGMGMTEEEVEMAVGEPESKADINDGRYEWTYKRTNSWLIVQFSKSGKVVGVRTPRRTTAAKAKK
;
A
#
# COMPACT_ATOMS: atom_id res chain seq x y z
N MET A 1 -68.87 10.61 -24.33
CA MET A 1 -68.39 11.45 -23.22
C MET A 1 -67.25 10.72 -22.51
N LYS A 2 -66.08 11.40 -22.41
CA LYS A 2 -65.02 11.31 -21.38
C LYS A 2 -64.39 9.95 -21.00
N LYS A 3 -63.15 9.79 -21.50
CA LYS A 3 -61.88 9.35 -20.85
C LYS A 3 -61.97 8.72 -19.45
N LEU A 4 -61.25 7.60 -19.24
CA LEU A 4 -60.10 7.58 -18.32
C LEU A 4 -59.15 6.39 -18.58
N ILE A 5 -57.88 6.73 -18.76
CA ILE A 5 -56.71 5.85 -18.76
C ILE A 5 -56.27 5.68 -17.30
N ILE A 6 -56.04 4.44 -16.84
CA ILE A 6 -55.09 4.19 -15.75
C ILE A 6 -54.23 2.97 -16.13
N LEU A 7 -52.98 3.28 -16.47
CA LEU A 7 -51.84 2.37 -16.45
C LEU A 7 -51.49 2.10 -14.98
N THR A 8 -51.38 0.83 -14.59
CA THR A 8 -50.52 0.42 -13.46
C THR A 8 -49.73 -0.81 -13.88
N GLY A 9 -48.48 -0.56 -14.28
CA GLY A 9 -47.48 -1.60 -14.45
C GLY A 9 -47.01 -2.08 -13.07
N LEU A 10 -47.06 -3.38 -12.85
CA LEU A 10 -46.40 -4.03 -11.72
C LEU A 10 -45.13 -4.69 -12.26
N ALA A 11 -44.01 -3.97 -12.21
CA ALA A 11 -42.70 -4.53 -12.44
C ALA A 11 -42.29 -5.32 -11.18
N PHE A 12 -42.34 -6.65 -11.25
CA PHE A 12 -41.66 -7.51 -10.29
C PHE A 12 -40.15 -7.46 -10.59
N ALA A 13 -39.45 -6.51 -9.96
CA ALA A 13 -38.00 -6.60 -9.81
C ALA A 13 -37.71 -7.44 -8.56
N THR A 14 -37.60 -8.75 -8.72
CA THR A 14 -37.06 -9.62 -7.67
C THR A 14 -35.55 -9.46 -7.62
N THR A 15 -35.06 -8.62 -6.71
CA THR A 15 -33.67 -8.63 -6.25
C THR A 15 -33.42 -9.92 -5.48
N ILE A 16 -32.77 -10.89 -6.11
CA ILE A 16 -32.23 -12.07 -5.40
C ILE A 16 -30.94 -11.60 -4.70
N ALA A 17 -31.08 -11.02 -3.51
CA ALA A 17 -29.98 -10.99 -2.57
C ALA A 17 -29.85 -12.40 -2.00
N MET A 18 -28.92 -13.21 -2.52
CA MET A 18 -28.58 -14.48 -1.89
C MET A 18 -27.95 -14.17 -0.53
N ALA A 19 -28.71 -14.37 0.55
CA ALA A 19 -28.17 -14.38 1.90
C ALA A 19 -27.18 -15.53 1.99
N GLN A 20 -25.89 -15.22 1.91
CA GLN A 20 -24.83 -16.17 2.20
C GLN A 20 -24.87 -16.49 3.70
N SER A 21 -25.29 -17.69 4.05
CA SER A 21 -25.25 -18.21 5.42
C SER A 21 -23.80 -18.29 5.90
N ALA A 22 -23.54 -18.11 7.20
CA ALA A 22 -22.20 -18.25 7.80
C ALA A 22 -21.42 -19.51 7.34
N ASP A 23 -22.12 -20.62 7.12
CA ASP A 23 -21.55 -21.88 6.64
C ASP A 23 -20.88 -21.79 5.25
N SER A 24 -21.28 -20.85 4.39
CA SER A 24 -20.68 -20.69 3.05
C SER A 24 -19.26 -20.16 3.13
N TYR A 25 -18.84 -19.58 4.27
CA TYR A 25 -17.50 -19.09 4.51
C TYR A 25 -16.51 -20.15 5.00
N ILE A 26 -16.99 -21.33 5.39
CA ILE A 26 -16.15 -22.38 5.97
C ILE A 26 -15.72 -23.37 4.89
N VAL A 27 -14.41 -23.45 4.65
CA VAL A 27 -13.80 -24.35 3.67
C VAL A 27 -12.76 -25.27 4.31
N LYS A 28 -12.66 -26.50 3.82
CA LYS A 28 -11.78 -27.55 4.34
C LYS A 28 -11.12 -28.31 3.18
N THR A 29 -9.90 -28.82 3.38
CA THR A 29 -9.20 -29.65 2.39
C THR A 29 -9.94 -30.97 2.13
N LYS A 30 -9.86 -31.49 0.90
CA LYS A 30 -10.39 -32.81 0.52
C LYS A 30 -9.95 -33.91 1.49
N GLY A 31 -10.89 -34.80 1.81
CA GLY A 31 -10.71 -35.87 2.80
C GLY A 31 -11.50 -35.63 4.09
N VAL A 32 -11.89 -34.38 4.36
CA VAL A 32 -12.76 -34.01 5.48
C VAL A 32 -14.22 -34.06 5.02
N LYS A 33 -15.05 -34.95 5.62
CA LYS A 33 -16.45 -35.13 5.21
C LYS A 33 -17.37 -34.03 5.79
N LYS A 34 -18.02 -33.24 4.92
CA LYS A 34 -19.37 -32.68 5.13
C LYS A 34 -20.16 -32.73 3.81
N THR A 35 -21.46 -33.02 3.91
CA THR A 35 -22.40 -33.29 2.81
C THR A 35 -22.57 -32.08 1.88
N GLU A 36 -22.72 -32.38 0.59
CA GLU A 36 -22.52 -31.51 -0.59
C GLU A 36 -23.31 -30.19 -0.61
N ALA A 37 -22.65 -29.11 -1.07
CA ALA A 37 -23.28 -27.98 -1.75
C ALA A 37 -22.60 -27.75 -3.10
N LYS A 38 -23.39 -27.75 -4.18
CA LYS A 38 -22.93 -27.57 -5.56
C LYS A 38 -22.40 -26.15 -5.79
N VAL A 39 -21.17 -26.04 -6.30
CA VAL A 39 -20.56 -24.77 -6.73
C VAL A 39 -20.94 -24.47 -8.19
N VAL A 40 -21.48 -23.29 -8.43
CA VAL A 40 -21.76 -22.72 -9.75
C VAL A 40 -20.49 -22.11 -10.31
N LYS A 41 -20.08 -22.54 -11.50
CA LYS A 41 -19.01 -21.90 -12.29
C LYS A 41 -19.60 -20.69 -13.02
N ASN A 42 -19.01 -19.52 -12.81
CA ASN A 42 -18.97 -18.47 -13.84
C ASN A 42 -17.51 -18.17 -14.13
N THR A 43 -17.17 -18.18 -15.42
CA THR A 43 -15.86 -17.79 -15.93
C THR A 43 -16.08 -16.51 -16.70
N THR A 44 -15.52 -15.40 -16.22
CA THR A 44 -15.37 -14.20 -17.02
C THR A 44 -13.88 -13.91 -17.07
N LYS A 45 -13.32 -13.93 -18.28
CA LYS A 45 -11.99 -13.38 -18.54
C LYS A 45 -12.18 -11.88 -18.65
N GLU A 46 -11.56 -11.12 -17.77
CA GLU A 46 -11.32 -9.69 -17.98
C GLU A 46 -9.82 -9.43 -17.97
N GLU A 47 -9.43 -8.63 -18.96
CA GLU A 47 -8.08 -8.13 -19.18
C GLU A 47 -7.69 -7.16 -18.05
N THR A 48 -6.52 -7.38 -17.46
CA THR A 48 -6.03 -6.58 -16.34
C THR A 48 -5.16 -5.42 -16.83
N PRO A 49 -5.33 -4.19 -16.30
CA PRO A 49 -4.45 -3.06 -16.60
C PRO A 49 -3.05 -3.25 -16.00
N THR A 50 -2.09 -2.58 -16.61
CA THR A 50 -0.67 -2.52 -16.28
C THR A 50 -0.34 -2.03 -14.86
N GLY A 51 0.45 -2.80 -14.10
CA GLY A 51 1.61 -2.26 -13.35
C GLY A 51 1.48 -1.91 -11.87
N THR A 52 0.68 -2.61 -11.07
CA THR A 52 0.75 -2.58 -9.59
C THR A 52 0.56 -3.99 -9.00
N ASP A 53 0.93 -4.21 -7.73
CA ASP A 53 0.89 -5.53 -7.08
C ASP A 53 -0.51 -5.92 -6.62
N PHE A 54 -0.89 -7.16 -6.93
CA PHE A 54 -2.23 -7.71 -6.75
C PHE A 54 -2.83 -7.45 -5.37
N VAL A 55 -2.06 -7.63 -4.27
CA VAL A 55 -2.61 -7.42 -2.93
C VAL A 55 -2.96 -5.94 -2.73
N SER A 56 -2.04 -5.04 -3.06
CA SER A 56 -2.25 -3.60 -2.88
C SER A 56 -3.37 -3.04 -3.77
N GLN A 57 -3.56 -3.60 -4.96
CA GLN A 57 -4.61 -3.20 -5.89
C GLN A 57 -6.01 -3.58 -5.41
N ASN A 58 -6.13 -4.74 -4.77
CA ASN A 58 -7.43 -5.36 -4.52
C ASN A 58 -7.84 -5.31 -3.04
N PHE A 59 -6.89 -5.23 -2.10
CA PHE A 59 -7.17 -5.36 -0.66
C PHE A 59 -6.73 -4.12 0.10
N ARG A 60 -7.68 -3.19 0.29
CA ARG A 60 -7.47 -1.97 1.05
C ARG A 60 -7.50 -2.24 2.56
N TYR A 61 -6.50 -1.74 3.29
CA TYR A 61 -6.53 -1.67 4.76
C TYR A 61 -7.57 -0.65 5.24
N TYR A 62 -8.38 -1.05 6.21
CA TYR A 62 -9.30 -0.18 6.93
C TYR A 62 -8.87 -0.08 8.39
N SER A 63 -8.49 1.13 8.81
CA SER A 63 -8.31 1.44 10.23
C SER A 63 -9.66 1.37 10.94
N LEU A 64 -9.69 1.28 12.29
CA LEU A 64 -10.96 1.16 13.02
C LEU A 64 -11.93 2.31 12.71
N CYS A 65 -11.38 3.48 12.40
CA CYS A 65 -12.13 4.70 12.12
C CYS A 65 -12.54 4.82 10.64
N ASP A 66 -11.98 3.99 9.77
CA ASP A 66 -12.44 3.82 8.39
C ASP A 66 -13.55 2.77 8.27
N TRP A 67 -14.04 2.21 9.39
CA TRP A 67 -15.11 1.22 9.34
C TRP A 67 -16.45 1.88 9.01
N GLU A 68 -17.13 1.34 8.02
CA GLU A 68 -18.40 1.84 7.52
C GLU A 68 -19.55 0.87 7.86
N ASP A 69 -20.75 1.43 8.06
CA ASP A 69 -21.97 0.63 8.25
C ASP A 69 -22.10 -0.43 7.16
N GLY A 70 -22.38 -1.67 7.55
CA GLY A 70 -22.50 -2.80 6.64
C GLY A 70 -21.24 -3.66 6.50
N MET A 71 -20.07 -3.23 7.00
CA MET A 71 -18.87 -4.08 7.00
C MET A 71 -19.11 -5.37 7.80
N LYS A 72 -18.75 -6.51 7.20
CA LYS A 72 -19.04 -7.83 7.75
C LYS A 72 -17.81 -8.49 8.35
N PHE A 73 -18.00 -9.11 9.51
CA PHE A 73 -16.96 -9.81 10.25
C PHE A 73 -17.48 -11.16 10.72
N MET A 74 -16.65 -12.19 10.71
CA MET A 74 -16.99 -13.47 11.32
C MET A 74 -16.34 -13.58 12.71
N VAL A 75 -17.10 -14.10 13.68
CA VAL A 75 -16.62 -14.33 15.05
C VAL A 75 -15.86 -15.65 15.11
N LEU A 76 -14.55 -15.57 15.32
CA LEU A 76 -13.60 -16.67 15.45
C LEU A 76 -12.88 -16.57 16.80
N PRO A 77 -13.48 -17.09 17.89
CA PRO A 77 -12.84 -17.06 19.20
C PRO A 77 -11.66 -18.02 19.26
N GLU A 78 -10.54 -17.54 19.77
CA GLU A 78 -9.40 -18.37 20.14
C GLU A 78 -9.55 -18.93 21.56
N LYS A 79 -8.61 -19.77 22.01
CA LYS A 79 -8.69 -20.44 23.32
C LYS A 79 -8.93 -19.47 24.48
N TYR A 80 -8.28 -18.30 24.43
CA TYR A 80 -8.44 -17.26 25.44
C TYR A 80 -9.83 -16.59 25.40
N ASP A 81 -10.36 -16.38 24.19
CA ASP A 81 -11.66 -15.71 23.97
C ASP A 81 -12.85 -16.57 24.40
N LEU A 82 -12.66 -17.87 24.62
CA LEU A 82 -13.65 -18.76 25.20
C LEU A 82 -13.82 -18.53 26.72
N VAL A 83 -12.83 -17.91 27.37
CA VAL A 83 -12.85 -17.54 28.79
C VAL A 83 -13.22 -16.07 28.95
N VAL A 84 -12.69 -15.21 28.09
CA VAL A 84 -12.94 -13.75 28.12
C VAL A 84 -13.88 -13.36 26.99
N ASN A 85 -15.11 -13.00 27.36
CA ASN A 85 -16.15 -12.65 26.40
C ASN A 85 -15.88 -11.30 25.75
N THR A 86 -16.10 -11.23 24.44
CA THR A 86 -15.94 -9.99 23.69
C THR A 86 -17.21 -9.16 23.67
N PHE A 87 -18.36 -9.78 23.35
CA PHE A 87 -19.59 -9.06 23.08
C PHE A 87 -20.53 -8.99 24.27
N ARG A 88 -21.29 -7.89 24.33
CA ARG A 88 -22.46 -7.74 25.17
C ARG A 88 -23.71 -7.63 24.31
N ASP A 89 -24.79 -8.24 24.78
CA ASP A 89 -26.11 -8.08 24.16
C ASP A 89 -26.63 -6.67 24.45
N ALA A 90 -27.03 -5.93 23.42
CA ALA A 90 -27.42 -4.53 23.55
C ALA A 90 -28.75 -4.32 24.28
N GLY A 91 -29.64 -5.33 24.28
CA GLY A 91 -30.93 -5.25 24.97
C GLY A 91 -30.80 -5.53 26.48
N THR A 92 -29.86 -6.40 26.87
CA THR A 92 -29.69 -6.82 28.27
C THR A 92 -28.46 -6.26 28.97
N GLY A 93 -27.47 -5.75 28.21
CA GLY A 93 -26.18 -5.29 28.72
C GLY A 93 -25.25 -6.40 29.23
N LYS A 94 -25.67 -7.67 29.14
CA LYS A 94 -24.95 -8.84 29.65
C LYS A 94 -23.93 -9.35 28.63
N GLU A 95 -22.82 -9.86 29.14
CA GLU A 95 -21.81 -10.53 28.32
C GLU A 95 -22.36 -11.81 27.69
N VAL A 96 -21.93 -12.06 26.46
CA VAL A 96 -22.35 -13.19 25.65
C VAL A 96 -21.15 -14.12 25.47
N PRO A 97 -21.27 -15.42 25.82
CA PRO A 97 -20.22 -16.38 25.60
C PRO A 97 -19.72 -16.37 24.15
N SER A 98 -18.43 -16.12 23.91
CA SER A 98 -17.88 -16.06 22.55
C SER A 98 -18.10 -17.36 21.77
N GLY A 99 -18.13 -18.50 22.47
CA GLY A 99 -18.48 -19.80 21.87
C GLY A 99 -19.90 -19.87 21.28
N LYS A 100 -20.88 -19.14 21.83
CA LYS A 100 -22.24 -19.04 21.27
C LYS A 100 -22.31 -18.20 19.99
N LEU A 101 -21.32 -17.32 19.82
CA LEU A 101 -21.20 -16.46 18.66
C LEU A 101 -20.24 -17.03 17.61
N ARG A 102 -19.51 -18.13 17.91
CA ARG A 102 -18.56 -18.77 16.99
C ARG A 102 -19.19 -18.98 15.61
N ARG A 103 -18.47 -18.54 14.57
CA ARG A 103 -18.84 -18.56 13.14
C ARG A 103 -20.02 -17.67 12.75
N LYS A 104 -20.66 -16.95 13.68
CA LYS A 104 -21.70 -15.98 13.32
C LYS A 104 -21.10 -14.74 12.65
N ILE A 105 -21.90 -14.10 11.80
CA ILE A 105 -21.53 -12.87 11.10
C ILE A 105 -22.04 -11.67 11.88
N MET A 106 -21.12 -10.79 12.25
CA MET A 106 -21.38 -9.48 12.83
C MET A 106 -21.28 -8.42 11.74
N ILE A 107 -22.33 -7.64 11.55
CA ILE A 107 -22.39 -6.50 10.65
C ILE A 107 -22.14 -5.26 11.49
N TYR A 108 -21.05 -4.55 11.23
CA TYR A 108 -20.75 -3.29 11.91
C TYR A 108 -21.80 -2.24 11.54
N ASN A 109 -22.22 -1.46 12.53
CA ASN A 109 -23.19 -0.38 12.33
C ASN A 109 -22.57 1.00 12.51
N ASN A 110 -22.13 1.29 13.72
CA ASN A 110 -21.51 2.55 14.09
C ASN A 110 -20.78 2.39 15.44
N HIS A 111 -20.20 3.48 15.93
CA HIS A 111 -19.75 3.58 17.31
C HIS A 111 -20.66 4.53 18.11
N SER A 112 -20.61 4.42 19.43
CA SER A 112 -21.39 5.23 20.38
C SER A 112 -20.68 5.32 21.73
N VAL A 113 -21.17 6.18 22.62
CA VAL A 113 -20.66 6.26 24.00
C VAL A 113 -21.67 5.62 24.95
N GLY A 114 -21.20 4.69 25.78
CA GLY A 114 -22.00 4.04 26.82
C GLY A 114 -22.35 4.98 27.97
N GLN A 115 -23.32 4.58 28.80
CA GLN A 115 -23.70 5.35 30.00
C GLN A 115 -22.55 5.52 31.01
N ASN A 116 -21.55 4.64 30.95
CA ASN A 116 -20.33 4.70 31.74
C ASN A 116 -19.23 5.59 31.11
N GLY A 117 -19.55 6.33 30.04
CA GLY A 117 -18.62 7.18 29.31
C GLY A 117 -17.63 6.42 28.41
N ARG A 118 -17.74 5.09 28.30
CA ARG A 118 -16.82 4.28 27.49
C ARG A 118 -17.33 4.16 26.06
N ALA A 119 -16.41 4.28 25.09
CA ALA A 119 -16.73 4.06 23.69
C ALA A 119 -17.16 2.60 23.41
N ARG A 120 -18.12 2.44 22.50
CA ARG A 120 -18.76 1.19 22.11
C ARG A 120 -18.80 1.07 20.61
N MET A 121 -18.51 -0.12 20.11
CA MET A 121 -18.71 -0.49 18.71
C MET A 121 -19.95 -1.35 18.60
N ASN A 122 -20.90 -0.93 17.76
CA ASN A 122 -22.21 -1.55 17.63
C ASN A 122 -22.27 -2.47 16.41
N PHE A 123 -22.89 -3.64 16.61
CA PHE A 123 -23.03 -4.66 15.59
C PHE A 123 -24.44 -5.23 15.57
N THR A 124 -24.87 -5.65 14.39
CA THR A 124 -26.05 -6.51 14.21
C THR A 124 -25.58 -7.87 13.75
N CYS A 125 -25.95 -8.92 14.48
CA CYS A 125 -25.62 -10.28 14.06
C CYS A 125 -26.57 -10.73 12.94
N GLN A 126 -26.01 -11.10 11.79
CA GLN A 126 -26.79 -11.52 10.62
C GLN A 126 -27.61 -12.81 10.92
N ASP A 127 -27.08 -13.70 11.76
CA ASP A 127 -27.67 -15.02 12.00
C ASP A 127 -28.86 -15.02 12.98
N ASP A 128 -28.87 -14.12 13.97
CA ASP A 128 -29.97 -14.03 14.96
C ASP A 128 -30.68 -12.67 15.00
N ASN A 129 -30.26 -11.74 14.14
CA ASN A 129 -30.80 -10.39 14.01
C ASN A 129 -30.77 -9.58 15.33
N ARG A 130 -29.94 -9.97 16.30
CA ARG A 130 -29.76 -9.25 17.57
C ARG A 130 -28.66 -8.22 17.46
N LYS A 131 -28.80 -7.18 18.26
CA LYS A 131 -27.81 -6.12 18.41
C LYS A 131 -26.84 -6.47 19.52
N TYR A 132 -25.56 -6.39 19.21
CA TYR A 132 -24.46 -6.59 20.14
C TYR A 132 -23.56 -5.37 20.14
N TYR A 133 -22.78 -5.19 21.20
CA TYR A 133 -21.73 -4.19 21.22
C TYR A 133 -20.45 -4.73 21.86
N PHE A 134 -19.32 -4.22 21.40
CA PHE A 134 -18.03 -4.35 22.04
C PHE A 134 -17.70 -3.03 22.74
N GLU A 135 -17.37 -3.08 24.04
CA GLU A 135 -17.02 -1.89 24.82
C GLU A 135 -15.51 -1.76 24.93
N LEU A 136 -14.97 -0.62 24.53
CA LEU A 136 -13.53 -0.38 24.52
C LEU A 136 -12.97 -0.35 25.95
N PRO A 137 -11.78 -0.94 26.20
CA PRO A 137 -11.19 -1.01 27.54
C PRO A 137 -11.11 0.34 28.27
N LYS A 138 -10.58 1.37 27.62
CA LYS A 138 -10.36 2.73 28.17
C LYS A 138 -10.30 3.76 27.03
N GLY A 139 -10.42 5.05 27.32
CA GLY A 139 -10.25 6.10 26.31
C GLY A 139 -11.45 6.27 25.38
N GLU A 140 -11.28 7.15 24.39
CA GLU A 140 -12.28 7.47 23.37
C GLU A 140 -12.14 6.52 22.17
N PHE A 141 -13.09 6.56 21.23
CA PHE A 141 -13.06 5.65 20.07
C PHE A 141 -11.85 5.93 19.17
N GLU A 142 -11.51 7.20 19.01
CA GLU A 142 -10.46 7.73 18.17
C GLU A 142 -9.06 7.28 18.61
N ASP A 143 -8.87 7.01 19.91
CA ASP A 143 -7.62 6.47 20.46
C ASP A 143 -7.26 5.11 19.84
N TYR A 144 -8.24 4.40 19.27
CA TYR A 144 -8.10 3.07 18.73
C TYR A 144 -7.96 3.03 17.21
N CYS A 145 -8.15 4.15 16.48
CA CYS A 145 -8.10 4.19 15.02
C CYS A 145 -6.89 3.46 14.45
N TYR A 146 -5.71 3.73 15.02
CA TYR A 146 -4.40 3.26 14.54
C TYR A 146 -3.71 2.32 15.54
N SER A 147 -4.43 1.89 16.58
CA SER A 147 -3.89 0.97 17.57
C SER A 147 -3.90 -0.47 17.02
N LYS A 148 -3.08 -1.36 17.60
CA LYS A 148 -3.20 -2.81 17.34
C LYS A 148 -4.58 -3.38 17.71
N THR A 149 -5.32 -2.66 18.53
CA THR A 149 -6.48 -3.17 19.25
C THR A 149 -7.72 -3.03 18.37
N GLY A 150 -7.87 -3.96 17.45
CA GLY A 150 -9.15 -4.23 16.78
C GLY A 150 -10.16 -4.89 17.73
N VAL A 151 -11.34 -5.22 17.24
CA VAL A 151 -12.32 -6.00 18.00
C VAL A 151 -11.82 -7.45 18.13
N PRO A 152 -11.64 -7.98 19.34
CA PRO A 152 -11.25 -9.37 19.54
C PRO A 152 -12.19 -10.33 18.82
N THR A 153 -11.71 -11.53 18.48
CA THR A 153 -12.46 -12.58 17.77
C THR A 153 -12.88 -12.28 16.32
N LEU A 154 -12.91 -11.03 15.86
CA LEU A 154 -13.47 -10.70 14.54
C LEU A 154 -12.44 -10.88 13.40
N ALA A 155 -12.81 -11.65 12.37
CA ALA A 155 -12.10 -11.71 11.10
C ALA A 155 -12.88 -10.97 10.02
N TYR A 156 -12.22 -10.10 9.26
CA TYR A 156 -12.88 -9.29 8.23
C TYR A 156 -13.25 -10.14 6.99
N LEU A 157 -14.54 -10.16 6.64
CA LEU A 157 -15.04 -10.96 5.52
C LEU A 157 -14.85 -10.31 4.15
N GLY A 158 -14.66 -8.98 4.09
CA GLY A 158 -14.42 -8.31 2.81
C GLY A 158 -13.18 -8.82 2.10
N ASP A 159 -12.11 -9.13 2.83
CA ASP A 159 -10.92 -9.79 2.27
C ASP A 159 -11.25 -11.17 1.69
N VAL A 160 -12.13 -11.94 2.34
CA VAL A 160 -12.52 -13.28 1.88
C VAL A 160 -13.35 -13.19 0.60
N ASP A 161 -14.26 -12.22 0.53
CA ASP A 161 -15.13 -12.01 -0.62
C ASP A 161 -14.34 -11.55 -1.86
N ILE A 162 -13.42 -10.60 -1.69
CA ILE A 162 -12.54 -10.15 -2.77
C ILE A 162 -11.61 -11.29 -3.21
N ALA A 163 -11.04 -12.04 -2.27
CA ALA A 163 -10.18 -13.17 -2.61
C ALA A 163 -10.95 -14.24 -3.39
N ARG A 164 -12.21 -14.53 -3.02
CA ARG A 164 -13.07 -15.45 -3.79
C ARG A 164 -13.25 -15.00 -5.23
N GLU A 165 -13.54 -13.72 -5.41
CA GLU A 165 -13.74 -13.15 -6.75
C GLU A 165 -12.46 -13.23 -7.58
N LYS A 166 -11.32 -12.84 -6.99
CA LYS A 166 -10.07 -12.62 -7.73
C LYS A 166 -9.16 -13.84 -7.85
N LEU A 167 -9.19 -14.78 -6.90
CA LEU A 167 -8.23 -15.88 -6.84
C LEU A 167 -8.84 -17.25 -7.13
N MET A 168 -10.16 -17.44 -7.00
CA MET A 168 -10.76 -18.76 -7.25
C MET A 168 -10.43 -19.26 -8.66
N GLY A 169 -9.96 -20.51 -8.75
CA GLY A 169 -9.60 -21.14 -10.01
C GLY A 169 -8.29 -20.66 -10.64
N HIS A 170 -7.64 -19.62 -10.10
CA HIS A 170 -6.34 -19.15 -10.57
C HIS A 170 -5.23 -20.12 -10.19
N THR A 171 -4.15 -20.09 -10.95
CA THR A 171 -2.94 -20.86 -10.66
C THR A 171 -1.91 -19.97 -9.96
N LEU A 172 -1.38 -20.48 -8.86
CA LEU A 172 -0.37 -19.85 -8.02
C LEU A 172 0.91 -20.68 -8.03
N VAL A 173 1.99 -20.08 -7.52
CA VAL A 173 3.27 -20.73 -7.29
C VAL A 173 3.60 -20.68 -5.80
N THR A 174 3.97 -21.79 -5.18
CA THR A 174 4.30 -21.84 -3.74
C THR A 174 5.58 -21.08 -3.41
N ARG A 175 5.61 -20.38 -2.27
CA ARG A 175 6.77 -19.63 -1.75
C ARG A 175 7.24 -20.14 -0.38
N ALA A 176 6.32 -20.64 0.42
CA ALA A 176 6.60 -21.28 1.70
C ALA A 176 6.93 -22.76 1.53
N THR A 177 7.44 -23.38 2.58
CA THR A 177 7.61 -24.85 2.66
C THR A 177 6.64 -25.51 3.61
N ASP A 178 6.01 -24.74 4.48
CA ASP A 178 5.15 -25.22 5.56
C ASP A 178 3.73 -24.76 5.29
N TYR A 179 2.88 -25.72 4.94
CA TYR A 179 1.45 -25.54 4.71
C TYR A 179 0.66 -26.46 5.62
N ARG A 180 -0.66 -26.37 5.57
CA ARG A 180 -1.56 -27.12 6.46
C ARG A 180 -2.56 -27.97 5.71
N VAL A 181 -3.01 -29.04 6.35
CA VAL A 181 -4.14 -29.86 5.92
C VAL A 181 -5.09 -30.00 7.10
N ASP A 182 -6.39 -29.83 6.86
CA ASP A 182 -7.39 -29.94 7.93
C ASP A 182 -7.50 -31.39 8.42
N VAL A 183 -7.66 -31.57 9.73
CA VAL A 183 -7.90 -32.89 10.34
C VAL A 183 -9.39 -33.23 10.30
N ASP A 184 -10.26 -32.26 10.62
CA ASP A 184 -11.70 -32.45 10.66
C ASP A 184 -12.47 -31.15 10.34
N TYR A 185 -13.80 -31.28 10.19
CA TYR A 185 -14.65 -30.19 9.73
C TYR A 185 -15.01 -29.21 10.85
N ASP A 186 -15.26 -29.74 12.05
CA ASP A 186 -15.88 -29.00 13.16
C ASP A 186 -14.85 -28.27 14.04
N SER A 187 -13.61 -28.74 14.01
CA SER A 187 -12.47 -28.15 14.67
C SER A 187 -11.60 -27.33 13.71
N ASP A 188 -10.74 -26.51 14.30
CA ASP A 188 -9.73 -25.73 13.60
C ASP A 188 -8.35 -26.44 13.65
N SER A 189 -8.35 -27.76 13.92
CA SER A 189 -7.15 -28.59 14.00
C SER A 189 -6.58 -28.91 12.62
N TYR A 190 -5.26 -28.97 12.53
CA TYR A 190 -4.54 -29.19 11.29
C TYR A 190 -3.27 -30.02 11.52
N ASN A 191 -2.78 -30.61 10.43
CA ASN A 191 -1.43 -31.15 10.34
C ASN A 191 -0.58 -30.25 9.45
N ASP A 192 0.66 -30.00 9.84
CA ASP A 192 1.63 -29.34 8.97
C ASP A 192 2.13 -30.32 7.91
N VAL A 193 2.26 -29.84 6.68
CA VAL A 193 2.77 -30.58 5.52
C VAL A 193 3.90 -29.80 4.86
N LYS A 194 4.92 -30.53 4.40
CA LYS A 194 6.04 -29.96 3.66
C LYS A 194 5.74 -29.93 2.17
N VAL A 195 5.87 -28.75 1.57
CA VAL A 195 5.65 -28.53 0.14
C VAL A 195 6.89 -27.87 -0.45
N GLU A 196 7.25 -28.23 -1.68
CA GLU A 196 8.37 -27.62 -2.38
C GLU A 196 8.05 -26.18 -2.78
N LYS A 197 9.04 -25.29 -2.75
CA LYS A 197 8.91 -23.93 -3.29
C LYS A 197 8.90 -23.99 -4.83
N GLY A 198 8.19 -23.08 -5.47
CA GLY A 198 8.09 -23.04 -6.92
C GLY A 198 7.08 -24.04 -7.50
N MET A 199 6.31 -24.72 -6.66
CA MET A 199 5.29 -25.67 -7.09
C MET A 199 4.07 -24.93 -7.64
N GLU A 200 3.67 -25.29 -8.85
CA GLU A 200 2.45 -24.81 -9.48
C GLU A 200 1.23 -25.48 -8.84
N VAL A 201 0.30 -24.66 -8.35
CA VAL A 201 -0.90 -25.12 -7.64
C VAL A 201 -2.12 -24.30 -8.04
N LYS A 202 -3.29 -24.93 -8.06
CA LYS A 202 -4.55 -24.27 -8.43
C LYS A 202 -5.37 -23.95 -7.19
N VAL A 203 -5.90 -22.73 -7.09
CA VAL A 203 -6.84 -22.36 -6.03
C VAL A 203 -8.17 -23.10 -6.23
N VAL A 204 -8.55 -23.92 -5.25
CA VAL A 204 -9.75 -24.76 -5.30
C VAL A 204 -10.84 -24.30 -4.34
N ALA A 205 -10.49 -23.62 -3.24
CA ALA A 205 -11.46 -23.04 -2.32
C ALA A 205 -10.88 -21.85 -1.57
N ILE A 206 -11.75 -20.89 -1.24
CA ILE A 206 -11.43 -19.73 -0.41
C ILE A 206 -12.51 -19.56 0.64
N GLY A 207 -12.09 -19.38 1.88
CA GLY A 207 -12.98 -19.11 3.00
C GLY A 207 -12.26 -18.41 4.12
N VAL A 208 -12.86 -18.49 5.30
CA VAL A 208 -12.36 -17.83 6.51
C VAL A 208 -11.28 -18.68 7.17
N GLY A 209 -10.17 -18.03 7.52
CA GLY A 209 -9.04 -18.60 8.25
C GLY A 209 -9.14 -18.35 9.75
N THR A 210 -8.22 -17.54 10.26
CA THR A 210 -8.14 -17.15 11.67
C THR A 210 -8.37 -15.65 11.83
N ARG A 211 -8.51 -15.16 13.05
CA ARG A 211 -8.57 -13.71 13.30
C ARG A 211 -7.37 -12.98 12.69
N SER A 212 -6.16 -13.45 12.97
CA SER A 212 -4.93 -12.78 12.52
C SER A 212 -4.63 -12.96 11.03
N PHE A 213 -5.09 -14.06 10.46
CA PHE A 213 -4.93 -14.38 9.04
C PHE A 213 -6.31 -14.74 8.45
N PRO A 214 -7.13 -13.73 8.10
CA PRO A 214 -8.57 -13.92 7.81
C PRO A 214 -8.89 -14.80 6.61
N VAL A 215 -8.00 -14.89 5.62
CA VAL A 215 -8.30 -15.56 4.36
C VAL A 215 -7.62 -16.93 4.32
N LYS A 216 -8.43 -17.99 4.29
CA LYS A 216 -7.95 -19.35 4.04
C LYS A 216 -7.98 -19.64 2.55
N ILE A 217 -6.80 -19.92 1.98
CA ILE A 217 -6.63 -20.28 0.57
C ILE A 217 -6.27 -21.76 0.50
N ILE A 218 -7.19 -22.56 -0.04
CA ILE A 218 -6.96 -23.99 -0.31
C ILE A 218 -6.53 -24.15 -1.77
N VAL A 219 -5.41 -24.81 -1.98
CA VAL A 219 -4.83 -25.08 -3.29
C VAL A 219 -4.69 -26.58 -3.52
N ALA A 220 -4.72 -26.98 -4.79
CA ALA A 220 -4.48 -28.34 -5.22
C ALA A 220 -3.27 -28.42 -6.14
N ASP A 221 -2.40 -29.41 -5.91
CA ASP A 221 -1.32 -29.73 -6.85
C ASP A 221 -1.83 -30.48 -8.10
N LYS A 222 -0.94 -30.77 -9.05
CA LYS A 222 -1.27 -31.52 -10.28
C LYS A 222 -1.77 -32.95 -10.01
N ARG A 223 -1.50 -33.50 -8.83
CA ARG A 223 -1.93 -34.83 -8.39
C ARG A 223 -3.27 -34.79 -7.65
N GLY A 224 -3.82 -33.60 -7.40
CA GLY A 224 -5.07 -33.39 -6.69
C GLY A 224 -4.95 -33.39 -5.16
N ASN A 225 -3.73 -33.37 -4.61
CA ASN A 225 -3.52 -33.23 -3.17
C ASN A 225 -3.84 -31.79 -2.77
N GLU A 226 -4.61 -31.62 -1.70
CA GLU A 226 -5.00 -30.31 -1.20
C GLU A 226 -4.28 -29.95 0.09
N PHE A 227 -3.83 -28.70 0.15
CA PHE A 227 -3.27 -28.06 1.33
C PHE A 227 -3.64 -26.59 1.32
N TYR A 228 -3.46 -25.91 2.45
CA TYR A 228 -3.89 -24.54 2.60
C TYR A 228 -2.90 -23.69 3.37
N GLN A 229 -3.08 -22.38 3.21
CA GLN A 229 -2.47 -21.36 4.05
C GLN A 229 -3.55 -20.35 4.47
N ASN A 230 -3.49 -19.91 5.72
CA ASN A 230 -4.24 -18.74 6.15
C ASN A 230 -3.36 -17.51 5.93
N VAL A 231 -3.88 -16.48 5.28
CA VAL A 231 -3.13 -15.26 4.97
C VAL A 231 -3.85 -14.00 5.40
N ALA A 232 -3.08 -12.97 5.74
CA ALA A 232 -3.56 -11.60 5.89
C ALA A 232 -3.34 -10.84 4.58
N LEU A 233 -4.42 -10.31 3.99
CA LEU A 233 -4.38 -9.54 2.74
C LEU A 233 -4.40 -8.04 3.03
N SER A 234 -5.53 -7.50 3.50
CA SER A 234 -5.60 -6.09 3.90
C SER A 234 -5.06 -5.82 5.30
N ARG A 235 -4.96 -6.87 6.13
CA ARG A 235 -4.62 -6.81 7.57
C ARG A 235 -5.69 -6.12 8.44
N THR A 236 -6.84 -5.78 7.88
CA THR A 236 -7.98 -5.18 8.59
C THR A 236 -8.40 -6.07 9.77
N ASN A 237 -8.40 -5.51 10.97
CA ASN A 237 -8.73 -6.20 12.24
C ASN A 237 -7.88 -7.45 12.59
N SER A 238 -6.70 -7.63 11.97
CA SER A 238 -5.83 -8.79 12.23
C SER A 238 -5.26 -8.85 13.65
N GLY A 239 -5.26 -7.72 14.36
CA GLY A 239 -4.67 -7.61 15.70
C GLY A 239 -3.15 -7.68 15.71
N MET A 240 -2.51 -7.57 14.54
CA MET A 240 -1.05 -7.59 14.36
C MET A 240 -0.57 -6.26 13.76
N ARG A 241 0.65 -5.84 14.11
CA ARG A 241 1.38 -4.76 13.45
C ARG A 241 2.07 -5.24 12.19
N ASP A 242 2.43 -4.29 11.33
CA ASP A 242 3.20 -4.55 10.12
C ASP A 242 4.55 -5.24 10.39
N ASP A 243 5.26 -4.85 11.44
CA ASP A 243 6.53 -5.48 11.85
C ASP A 243 6.35 -6.88 12.47
N GLU A 244 5.11 -7.33 12.71
CA GLU A 244 4.82 -8.69 13.17
C GLU A 244 4.58 -9.65 11.99
N PHE A 245 4.57 -9.17 10.74
CA PHE A 245 4.46 -9.99 9.51
C PHE A 245 5.81 -10.36 8.89
N ILE A 246 6.88 -10.29 9.68
CA ILE A 246 8.23 -10.68 9.28
C ILE A 246 8.62 -12.04 9.87
N VAL A 247 9.76 -12.59 9.43
CA VAL A 247 10.38 -13.81 9.98
C VAL A 247 9.37 -14.97 9.96
N ASP A 248 8.89 -15.44 11.12
CA ASP A 248 8.04 -16.62 11.22
C ASP A 248 6.64 -16.40 10.66
N ASN A 249 6.19 -15.14 10.61
CA ASN A 249 4.87 -14.78 10.12
C ASN A 249 4.86 -14.34 8.65
N GLU A 250 6.03 -14.24 8.00
CA GLU A 250 6.13 -13.91 6.57
C GLU A 250 5.29 -14.88 5.74
N LYS A 251 5.32 -16.18 6.10
CA LYS A 251 4.52 -17.25 5.48
C LYS A 251 3.01 -17.12 5.65
N PHE A 252 2.51 -16.13 6.39
CA PHE A 252 1.08 -15.82 6.50
C PHE A 252 0.73 -14.51 5.78
N THR A 253 1.66 -13.95 5.00
CA THR A 253 1.33 -12.96 3.96
C THR A 253 1.04 -13.69 2.65
N PHE A 254 0.32 -13.06 1.72
CA PHE A 254 0.10 -13.65 0.41
C PHE A 254 1.43 -13.99 -0.27
N TYR A 255 2.37 -13.05 -0.35
CA TYR A 255 3.65 -13.26 -1.06
C TYR A 255 4.70 -14.09 -0.32
N GLY A 256 4.57 -14.26 0.99
CA GLY A 256 5.34 -15.28 1.71
C GLY A 256 4.83 -16.69 1.45
N SER A 257 3.57 -16.83 1.02
CA SER A 257 2.90 -18.11 0.79
C SER A 257 2.85 -18.49 -0.68
N PHE A 258 2.55 -17.54 -1.55
CA PHE A 258 2.22 -17.77 -2.95
C PHE A 258 2.71 -16.61 -3.84
N ASP A 259 2.99 -16.88 -5.11
CA ASP A 259 2.95 -15.87 -6.18
C ASP A 259 1.79 -16.15 -7.12
N LEU A 260 1.39 -15.12 -7.87
CA LEU A 260 0.61 -15.30 -9.09
C LEU A 260 1.49 -15.87 -10.21
N MET A 261 0.93 -16.78 -11.01
CA MET A 261 1.64 -17.37 -12.16
C MET A 261 1.71 -16.42 -13.37
N THR A 262 0.98 -15.31 -13.36
CA THR A 262 1.18 -14.20 -14.29
C THR A 262 2.44 -13.43 -13.89
N GLY A 263 3.16 -12.83 -14.84
CA GLY A 263 4.44 -12.12 -14.61
C GLY A 263 4.38 -10.88 -13.69
N GLU A 264 3.45 -10.83 -12.76
CA GLU A 264 3.28 -9.82 -11.72
C GLU A 264 4.28 -10.11 -10.59
N THR A 265 5.50 -9.63 -10.80
CA THR A 265 6.55 -9.59 -9.80
C THR A 265 6.19 -8.70 -8.60
N LYS A 266 6.17 -9.30 -7.40
CA LYS A 266 6.36 -8.72 -6.05
C LYS A 266 6.49 -7.19 -5.95
N VAL A 267 5.43 -6.40 -5.84
CA VAL A 267 5.62 -5.10 -5.16
C VAL A 267 5.57 -5.41 -3.68
N SER A 268 6.76 -5.49 -3.06
CA SER A 268 6.89 -5.43 -1.61
C SER A 268 5.95 -4.35 -1.07
N THR A 269 5.14 -4.72 -0.07
CA THR A 269 4.06 -3.94 0.56
C THR A 269 4.49 -2.60 1.19
N ASP A 270 5.71 -2.13 0.99
CA ASP A 270 6.28 -0.97 1.70
C ASP A 270 6.13 0.37 0.94
N TYR A 271 5.63 0.36 -0.30
CA TYR A 271 5.58 1.56 -1.14
C TYR A 271 4.19 2.16 -1.37
N ALA A 272 3.13 1.53 -0.85
CA ALA A 272 1.75 2.02 -1.01
C ALA A 272 1.58 3.48 -0.54
N GLN A 273 2.32 3.91 0.47
CA GLN A 273 2.33 5.28 0.99
C GLN A 273 2.77 6.35 -0.03
N TYR A 274 3.54 5.96 -1.06
CA TYR A 274 4.03 6.85 -2.10
C TYR A 274 3.09 6.92 -3.31
N MET A 275 2.25 5.90 -3.52
CA MET A 275 1.34 5.83 -4.67
C MET A 275 0.38 7.03 -4.70
N GLY A 276 0.23 7.63 -5.88
CA GLY A 276 -0.62 8.80 -6.10
C GLY A 276 -0.11 10.11 -5.49
N LYS A 277 1.01 10.10 -4.75
CA LYS A 277 1.60 11.33 -4.20
C LYS A 277 2.23 12.16 -5.31
N THR A 278 2.14 13.48 -5.14
CA THR A 278 2.91 14.43 -5.95
C THR A 278 4.30 14.59 -5.34
N ILE A 279 5.32 14.53 -6.18
CA ILE A 279 6.73 14.69 -5.85
C ILE A 279 7.41 15.65 -6.82
N TYR A 280 8.54 16.21 -6.45
CA TYR A 280 9.37 17.04 -7.32
C TYR A 280 10.84 16.65 -7.26
N THR A 281 11.56 16.86 -8.36
CA THR A 281 13.01 16.63 -8.43
C THR A 281 13.80 17.63 -7.59
N LYS A 282 14.61 17.16 -6.64
CA LYS A 282 15.56 17.99 -5.88
C LYS A 282 16.81 18.31 -6.69
N TYR A 283 17.23 17.37 -7.54
CA TYR A 283 18.38 17.48 -8.44
C TYR A 283 17.98 17.19 -9.89
N ALA A 284 18.76 17.71 -10.83
CA ALA A 284 18.56 17.36 -12.24
C ALA A 284 18.94 15.88 -12.43
N THR A 285 18.02 15.06 -12.92
CA THR A 285 18.18 13.60 -12.98
C THR A 285 17.78 13.05 -14.35
N SER A 286 18.38 11.94 -14.75
CA SER A 286 18.02 11.27 -16.01
C SER A 286 16.82 10.36 -15.79
N MET A 287 15.80 10.47 -16.64
CA MET A 287 14.61 9.61 -16.65
C MET A 287 14.31 9.12 -18.06
N THR A 288 13.60 8.00 -18.17
CA THR A 288 13.21 7.42 -19.46
C THR A 288 11.79 7.85 -19.82
N THR A 289 11.60 8.50 -20.96
CA THR A 289 10.28 8.85 -21.49
C THR A 289 9.75 7.74 -22.40
N LYS A 290 8.45 7.46 -22.31
CA LYS A 290 7.73 6.71 -23.34
C LYS A 290 7.39 7.68 -24.48
N GLY A 291 8.16 7.64 -25.56
CA GLY A 291 7.75 8.28 -26.80
C GLY A 291 6.52 7.56 -27.38
N GLY A 292 5.67 8.25 -28.14
CA GLY A 292 4.53 7.66 -28.87
C GLY A 292 4.93 6.72 -30.03
N GLY A 293 6.02 5.99 -29.87
CA GLY A 293 6.63 5.04 -30.81
C GLY A 293 7.69 4.23 -30.05
N LYS A 294 8.02 3.04 -30.55
CA LYS A 294 8.76 1.94 -29.88
C LYS A 294 10.15 2.23 -29.26
N ASP A 295 10.60 3.48 -29.16
CA ASP A 295 11.90 3.82 -28.57
C ASP A 295 11.75 4.59 -27.24
N ASN A 296 12.11 3.92 -26.15
CA ASN A 296 12.37 4.53 -24.85
C ASN A 296 13.56 5.47 -24.98
N ARG A 297 13.40 6.76 -24.65
CA ARG A 297 14.48 7.76 -24.69
C ARG A 297 14.81 8.25 -23.29
N VAL A 298 16.09 8.15 -22.91
CA VAL A 298 16.61 8.76 -21.68
C VAL A 298 16.73 10.26 -21.92
N VAL A 299 16.06 11.04 -21.07
CA VAL A 299 16.08 12.50 -21.09
C VAL A 299 16.52 13.04 -19.75
N LYS A 300 17.19 14.19 -19.75
CA LYS A 300 17.56 14.89 -18.52
C LYS A 300 16.41 15.75 -18.05
N VAL A 301 15.89 15.43 -16.86
CA VAL A 301 14.80 16.13 -16.19
C VAL A 301 15.38 17.22 -15.27
N PRO A 302 14.95 18.48 -15.39
CA PRO A 302 15.43 19.59 -14.57
C PRO A 302 14.96 19.50 -13.10
N LYS A 303 15.55 20.32 -12.23
CA LYS A 303 15.14 20.49 -10.83
C LYS A 303 13.75 21.13 -10.70
N LEU A 304 13.06 20.90 -9.58
CA LEU A 304 11.72 21.43 -9.28
C LEU A 304 10.66 21.10 -10.34
N MET A 305 10.87 20.02 -11.09
CA MET A 305 9.85 19.48 -11.97
C MET A 305 8.98 18.53 -11.16
N ALA A 306 7.66 18.74 -11.23
CA ALA A 306 6.70 18.03 -10.40
C ALA A 306 6.04 16.89 -11.17
N PHE A 307 5.84 15.78 -10.47
CA PHE A 307 5.32 14.53 -10.98
C PHE A 307 4.31 13.93 -10.01
N ARG A 308 3.33 13.20 -10.53
CA ARG A 308 2.53 12.27 -9.75
C ARG A 308 3.10 10.86 -9.91
N ILE A 309 3.19 10.11 -8.81
CA ILE A 309 3.56 8.69 -8.85
C ILE A 309 2.35 7.89 -9.31
N ASP A 310 2.41 7.35 -10.53
CA ASP A 310 1.33 6.58 -11.15
C ASP A 310 1.48 5.08 -10.96
N GLY A 311 2.71 4.62 -10.77
CA GLY A 311 3.05 3.20 -10.70
C GLY A 311 4.43 2.98 -10.11
N MET A 312 4.64 1.81 -9.53
CA MET A 312 5.90 1.39 -8.94
C MET A 312 6.07 -0.10 -9.22
N ALA A 313 7.20 -0.50 -9.79
CA ALA A 313 7.50 -1.89 -10.09
C ALA A 313 8.89 -2.25 -9.54
N PRO A 314 9.04 -3.32 -8.75
CA PRO A 314 10.37 -3.78 -8.31
C PRO A 314 11.27 -4.10 -9.51
N VAL A 315 12.58 -3.89 -9.36
CA VAL A 315 13.56 -4.46 -10.28
C VAL A 315 13.97 -5.84 -9.77
N ARG A 316 13.86 -6.86 -10.63
CA ARG A 316 14.14 -8.26 -10.26
C ARG A 316 15.56 -8.40 -9.70
N ASN A 317 15.69 -9.07 -8.55
CA ASN A 317 16.96 -9.32 -7.85
C ASN A 317 17.74 -8.04 -7.49
N SER A 318 17.05 -6.93 -7.24
CA SER A 318 17.66 -5.64 -6.91
C SER A 318 16.87 -4.92 -5.82
N ASN A 319 17.53 -4.02 -5.08
CA ASN A 319 16.88 -3.11 -4.11
C ASN A 319 16.18 -1.92 -4.80
N TYR A 320 16.19 -1.89 -6.13
CA TYR A 320 15.61 -0.82 -6.92
C TYR A 320 14.15 -1.08 -7.27
N VAL A 321 13.42 0.02 -7.48
CA VAL A 321 12.02 0.10 -7.87
C VAL A 321 11.90 1.09 -9.02
N THR A 322 11.37 0.66 -10.15
CA THR A 322 11.01 1.51 -11.27
C THR A 322 9.74 2.29 -10.93
N LEU A 323 9.87 3.60 -10.75
CA LEU A 323 8.73 4.52 -10.68
C LEU A 323 8.19 4.79 -12.07
N THR A 324 6.86 4.87 -12.19
CA THR A 324 6.14 5.48 -13.31
C THR A 324 5.59 6.81 -12.85
N LEU A 325 5.95 7.89 -13.54
CA LEU A 325 5.74 9.26 -13.13
C LEU A 325 5.02 10.05 -14.22
N SER A 326 3.92 10.75 -13.91
CA SER A 326 3.29 11.71 -14.83
C SER A 326 3.64 13.13 -14.43
N GLU A 327 4.23 13.90 -15.34
CA GLU A 327 4.50 15.32 -15.13
C GLU A 327 3.20 16.08 -14.89
N THR A 328 3.12 16.87 -13.83
CA THR A 328 1.87 17.55 -13.43
C THR A 328 1.42 18.65 -14.38
N GLU A 329 2.33 19.22 -15.18
CA GLU A 329 2.02 20.34 -16.09
C GLU A 329 1.59 19.85 -17.48
N THR A 330 2.28 18.85 -18.04
CA THR A 330 2.03 18.37 -19.41
C THR A 330 1.35 17.00 -19.48
N GLY A 331 1.31 16.24 -18.38
CA GLY A 331 0.83 14.86 -18.34
C GLY A 331 1.78 13.84 -18.98
N ARG A 332 2.99 14.23 -19.38
CA ARG A 332 3.97 13.31 -19.98
C ARG A 332 4.44 12.27 -18.98
N THR A 333 4.56 11.03 -19.43
CA THR A 333 4.98 9.90 -18.61
C THR A 333 6.49 9.64 -18.68
N TYR A 334 7.09 9.45 -17.52
CA TYR A 334 8.49 9.14 -17.30
C TYR A 334 8.62 7.86 -16.47
N THR A 335 9.78 7.22 -16.56
CA THR A 335 10.16 6.11 -15.70
C THR A 335 11.56 6.33 -15.10
N LYS A 336 11.75 5.92 -13.85
CA LYS A 336 13.02 6.07 -13.12
C LYS A 336 13.18 4.96 -12.09
N ASP A 337 14.30 4.25 -12.14
CA ASP A 337 14.66 3.30 -11.09
C ASP A 337 15.20 4.06 -9.87
N VAL A 338 14.68 3.72 -8.69
CA VAL A 338 15.09 4.32 -7.41
C VAL A 338 15.23 3.25 -6.33
N THR A 339 16.03 3.49 -5.31
CA THR A 339 16.03 2.71 -4.06
C THR A 339 15.37 3.50 -2.93
N PHE A 340 14.68 2.80 -2.02
CA PHE A 340 14.11 3.36 -0.79
C PHE A 340 14.94 3.03 0.44
N THR A 341 15.95 2.17 0.31
CA THR A 341 16.93 1.90 1.36
C THR A 341 18.14 2.80 1.17
N ASN A 342 18.58 3.45 2.24
CA ASN A 342 19.78 4.27 2.27
C ASN A 342 21.00 3.38 2.58
N GLU A 343 21.24 2.38 1.73
CA GLU A 343 22.38 1.46 1.82
C GLU A 343 23.42 1.82 0.77
N SER A 344 24.71 1.77 1.14
CA SER A 344 25.81 1.97 0.20
C SER A 344 25.88 0.80 -0.78
N VAL A 345 25.74 1.07 -2.09
CA VAL A 345 25.80 0.04 -3.13
C VAL A 345 27.25 -0.10 -3.62
N ILE A 346 27.75 -1.33 -3.72
CA ILE A 346 29.07 -1.64 -4.27
C ILE A 346 29.06 -1.37 -5.79
N GLY A 347 29.94 -0.47 -6.26
CA GLY A 347 30.00 -0.03 -7.66
C GLY A 347 30.05 1.50 -7.84
N ASP A 348 29.96 2.25 -6.74
CA ASP A 348 30.08 3.70 -6.68
C ASP A 348 31.39 4.21 -7.29
N ILE A 349 31.30 4.83 -8.47
CA ILE A 349 32.28 5.84 -8.89
C ILE A 349 31.74 7.16 -8.35
N ASP A 350 32.39 7.66 -7.29
CA ASP A 350 32.19 8.92 -6.57
C ASP A 350 31.18 8.98 -5.40
N GLY A 351 30.63 7.86 -4.92
CA GLY A 351 30.03 7.77 -3.59
C GLY A 351 28.81 8.68 -3.35
N GLN A 352 28.09 9.06 -4.40
CA GLN A 352 26.86 9.84 -4.29
C GLN A 352 25.64 8.95 -4.56
N LYS A 353 24.67 9.08 -3.67
CA LYS A 353 23.43 8.30 -3.55
C LYS A 353 22.44 8.65 -4.67
N GLU A 354 22.86 8.54 -5.93
CA GLU A 354 22.18 9.18 -7.07
C GLU A 354 20.73 8.70 -7.26
N ASP A 355 20.41 7.46 -6.88
CA ASP A 355 19.08 6.88 -7.08
C ASP A 355 18.30 6.62 -5.79
N TYR A 356 18.75 7.13 -4.64
CA TYR A 356 17.96 7.07 -3.41
C TYR A 356 16.75 8.03 -3.50
N PHE A 357 15.54 7.51 -3.31
CA PHE A 357 14.29 8.25 -3.47
C PHE A 357 14.27 9.54 -2.63
N GLY A 358 14.68 9.47 -1.36
CA GLY A 358 14.69 10.62 -0.45
C GLY A 358 15.70 11.70 -0.86
N TYR A 359 16.73 11.33 -1.62
CA TYR A 359 17.71 12.28 -2.18
C TYR A 359 17.22 12.89 -3.49
N LEU A 360 16.65 12.08 -4.38
CA LEU A 360 16.16 12.54 -5.69
C LEU A 360 14.90 13.39 -5.60
N PHE A 361 13.98 13.05 -4.70
CA PHE A 361 12.63 13.61 -4.68
C PHE A 361 12.24 14.24 -3.35
N GLY A 362 11.48 15.33 -3.44
CA GLY A 362 10.72 15.90 -2.33
C GLY A 362 9.22 15.76 -2.58
N PHE A 363 8.40 15.77 -1.53
CA PHE A 363 6.95 15.71 -1.68
C PHE A 363 6.35 17.09 -2.02
N GLY A 364 5.28 17.10 -2.82
CA GLY A 364 4.55 18.30 -3.26
C GLY A 364 4.93 18.78 -4.66
N GLU A 365 4.39 19.93 -5.07
CA GLU A 365 4.53 20.48 -6.43
C GLU A 365 5.87 21.20 -6.69
N GLY A 366 6.84 21.11 -5.79
CA GLY A 366 8.12 21.84 -5.91
C GLY A 366 7.97 23.37 -5.92
N LYS A 367 6.82 23.88 -5.48
CA LYS A 367 6.54 25.32 -5.35
C LYS A 367 6.98 25.78 -3.96
N LEU A 368 7.98 26.65 -3.90
CA LEU A 368 8.29 27.38 -2.69
C LEU A 368 7.36 28.58 -2.53
N ARG A 369 6.90 28.81 -1.30
CA ARG A 369 6.01 29.93 -0.91
C ARG A 369 6.48 31.30 -1.42
N ASN A 370 7.80 31.49 -1.64
CA ASN A 370 8.39 32.79 -1.97
C ASN A 370 9.07 32.87 -3.36
N THR A 371 8.97 31.83 -4.20
CA THR A 371 9.57 31.85 -5.56
C THR A 371 8.56 32.35 -6.60
N ASN A 372 8.95 33.26 -7.48
CA ASN A 372 8.11 33.64 -8.63
C ASN A 372 8.36 32.71 -9.83
N ALA A 373 7.50 32.78 -10.86
CA ALA A 373 7.60 31.90 -12.03
C ALA A 373 8.92 32.04 -12.81
N ALA A 374 9.46 33.26 -12.93
CA ALA A 374 10.72 33.52 -13.62
C ALA A 374 11.92 32.90 -12.87
N THR A 375 11.94 33.01 -11.54
CA THR A 375 12.97 32.39 -10.70
C THR A 375 12.94 30.87 -10.80
N ARG A 376 11.76 30.26 -10.85
CA ARG A 376 11.61 28.80 -11.05
C ARG A 376 12.18 28.33 -12.40
N THR A 377 11.96 29.09 -13.47
CA THR A 377 12.55 28.77 -14.79
C THR A 377 14.08 28.81 -14.73
N MET A 378 14.66 29.83 -14.07
CA MET A 378 16.12 29.90 -13.90
C MET A 378 16.67 28.75 -13.04
N ILE A 379 15.98 28.36 -11.97
CA ILE A 379 16.37 27.19 -11.15
C ILE A 379 16.33 25.90 -11.96
N ARG A 380 15.29 25.70 -12.79
CA ARG A 380 15.16 24.54 -13.71
C ARG A 380 16.35 24.47 -14.68
N GLU A 381 16.83 25.62 -15.15
CA GLU A 381 17.99 25.74 -16.04
C GLU A 381 19.35 25.69 -15.32
N GLY A 382 19.36 25.62 -13.98
CA GLY A 382 20.59 25.67 -13.18
C GLY A 382 21.32 27.02 -13.27
N ARG A 383 20.56 28.10 -13.46
CA ARG A 383 21.04 29.48 -13.60
C ARG A 383 20.74 30.30 -12.36
N VAL A 384 21.65 31.22 -12.04
CA VAL A 384 21.50 32.18 -10.95
C VAL A 384 21.18 33.55 -11.54
N GLY A 385 20.15 34.19 -11.00
CA GLY A 385 19.68 35.51 -11.40
C GLY A 385 19.78 36.52 -10.26
N MET A 386 19.80 37.80 -10.64
CA MET A 386 19.78 38.92 -9.69
C MET A 386 18.52 38.87 -8.81
N GLY A 387 18.66 39.17 -7.51
CA GLY A 387 17.56 39.19 -6.56
C GLY A 387 17.11 37.83 -6.02
N MET A 388 17.73 36.72 -6.46
CA MET A 388 17.52 35.40 -5.86
C MET A 388 17.95 35.38 -4.39
N THR A 389 17.26 34.64 -3.52
CA THR A 389 17.72 34.31 -2.17
C THR A 389 18.88 33.32 -2.19
N GLU A 390 19.61 33.21 -1.08
CA GLU A 390 20.53 32.10 -0.81
C GLU A 390 19.92 30.73 -1.15
N GLU A 391 18.70 30.48 -0.66
CA GLU A 391 17.95 29.24 -0.92
C GLU A 391 17.69 29.04 -2.43
N GLU A 392 17.28 30.08 -3.16
CA GLU A 392 17.07 30.07 -4.61
C GLU A 392 18.35 29.76 -5.39
N VAL A 393 19.49 30.26 -4.93
CA VAL A 393 20.80 29.95 -5.52
C VAL A 393 21.21 28.51 -5.25
N GLU A 394 21.10 28.06 -4.01
CA GLU A 394 21.44 26.69 -3.62
C GLU A 394 20.60 25.67 -4.36
N MET A 395 19.30 25.95 -4.55
CA MET A 395 18.45 25.12 -5.42
C MET A 395 18.91 25.15 -6.87
N ALA A 396 19.25 26.31 -7.43
CA ALA A 396 19.70 26.39 -8.82
C ALA A 396 20.99 25.58 -9.04
N VAL A 397 22.00 25.79 -8.20
CA VAL A 397 23.38 25.38 -8.51
C VAL A 397 24.04 24.44 -7.50
N GLY A 398 23.34 24.06 -6.43
CA GLY A 398 23.82 23.15 -5.38
C GLY A 398 24.49 23.88 -4.23
N GLU A 399 25.21 23.13 -3.38
CA GLU A 399 26.03 23.70 -2.31
C GLU A 399 27.30 24.34 -2.87
N PRO A 400 27.76 25.48 -2.32
CA PRO A 400 28.99 26.10 -2.77
C PRO A 400 30.23 25.36 -2.26
N GLU A 401 31.28 25.39 -3.07
CA GLU A 401 32.62 24.91 -2.70
C GLU A 401 33.20 25.75 -1.53
N SER A 402 32.94 27.05 -1.55
CA SER A 402 33.39 27.96 -0.49
C SER A 402 32.46 29.15 -0.32
N LYS A 403 32.38 29.64 0.92
CA LYS A 403 31.69 30.88 1.29
C LYS A 403 32.74 31.84 1.86
N ALA A 404 32.75 33.09 1.43
CA ALA A 404 33.70 34.10 1.88
C ALA A 404 33.01 35.45 2.09
N ASP A 405 33.31 36.11 3.20
CA ASP A 405 32.86 37.48 3.44
C ASP A 405 33.64 38.46 2.56
N ILE A 406 32.94 39.52 2.13
CA ILE A 406 33.48 40.67 1.42
C ILE A 406 33.26 41.90 2.31
N ASN A 407 34.00 42.97 2.06
CA ASN A 407 33.78 44.27 2.69
C ASN A 407 32.30 44.72 2.56
N ASP A 408 31.87 45.55 3.51
CA ASP A 408 30.51 46.12 3.61
C ASP A 408 29.38 45.12 3.91
N GLY A 409 29.71 44.00 4.57
CA GLY A 409 28.72 43.01 5.04
C GLY A 409 28.06 42.22 3.91
N ARG A 410 28.69 42.19 2.74
CA ARG A 410 28.37 41.29 1.63
C ARG A 410 29.19 40.02 1.77
N TYR A 411 28.77 38.97 1.10
CA TYR A 411 29.56 37.73 1.04
C TYR A 411 29.36 37.09 -0.33
N GLU A 412 30.26 36.19 -0.71
CA GLU A 412 30.19 35.45 -1.96
C GLU A 412 30.29 33.95 -1.75
N TRP A 413 29.61 33.23 -2.63
CA TRP A 413 29.63 31.78 -2.72
C TRP A 413 30.29 31.39 -4.04
N THR A 414 31.27 30.50 -3.97
CA THR A 414 32.01 30.01 -5.14
C THR A 414 31.63 28.57 -5.43
N TYR A 415 31.38 28.28 -6.70
CA TYR A 415 30.96 26.98 -7.20
C TYR A 415 31.93 26.48 -8.27
N LYS A 416 32.39 25.26 -8.10
CA LYS A 416 33.22 24.58 -9.09
C LYS A 416 32.39 24.16 -10.30
N ARG A 417 32.80 24.56 -11.50
CA ARG A 417 32.29 24.03 -12.77
C ARG A 417 33.43 23.34 -13.52
N THR A 418 33.09 22.54 -14.52
CA THR A 418 34.05 21.73 -15.29
C THR A 418 35.23 22.57 -15.80
N ASN A 419 34.95 23.73 -16.40
CA ASN A 419 35.96 24.60 -17.03
C ASN A 419 36.01 26.04 -16.47
N SER A 420 35.24 26.34 -15.44
CA SER A 420 35.12 27.69 -14.86
C SER A 420 34.77 27.62 -13.39
N TRP A 421 34.78 28.77 -12.73
CA TRP A 421 34.07 28.98 -11.47
C TRP A 421 32.77 29.70 -11.76
N LEU A 422 31.77 29.52 -10.90
CA LEU A 422 30.62 30.42 -10.77
C LEU A 422 30.74 31.08 -9.40
N ILE A 423 30.82 32.41 -9.37
CA ILE A 423 30.92 33.21 -8.15
C ILE A 423 29.63 34.03 -8.04
N VAL A 424 28.91 33.86 -6.94
CA VAL A 424 27.64 34.54 -6.66
C VAL A 424 27.83 35.44 -5.46
N GLN A 425 27.60 36.74 -5.61
CA GLN A 425 27.71 37.72 -4.54
C GLN A 425 26.32 38.06 -3.98
N PHE A 426 26.23 38.08 -2.65
CA PHE A 426 25.01 38.38 -1.91
C PHE A 426 25.11 39.72 -1.16
N SER A 427 23.97 40.37 -1.00
CA SER A 427 23.78 41.47 -0.06
C SER A 427 23.79 40.97 1.39
N LYS A 428 23.91 41.89 2.35
CA LYS A 428 23.69 41.60 3.78
C LYS A 428 22.32 40.97 4.09
N SER A 429 21.33 41.17 3.22
CA SER A 429 19.97 40.63 3.33
C SER A 429 19.78 39.28 2.64
N GLY A 430 20.85 38.64 2.15
CA GLY A 430 20.77 37.31 1.56
C GLY A 430 20.25 37.28 0.12
N LYS A 431 20.42 38.38 -0.63
CA LYS A 431 19.93 38.51 -2.02
C LYS A 431 21.09 38.64 -3.01
N VAL A 432 20.99 37.97 -4.15
CA VAL A 432 22.02 38.04 -5.21
C VAL A 432 22.12 39.46 -5.77
N VAL A 433 23.31 40.03 -5.65
CA VAL A 433 23.69 41.36 -6.18
C VAL A 433 24.77 41.29 -7.25
N GLY A 434 25.33 40.10 -7.53
CA GLY A 434 26.29 39.91 -8.60
C GLY A 434 26.54 38.44 -8.94
N VAL A 435 26.82 38.16 -10.22
CA VAL A 435 27.15 36.81 -10.72
C VAL A 435 28.33 36.91 -11.68
N ARG A 436 29.39 36.11 -11.48
CA ARG A 436 30.61 36.09 -12.30
C ARG A 436 31.01 34.66 -12.66
N THR A 437 31.59 34.46 -13.85
CA THR A 437 32.03 33.13 -14.31
C THR A 437 33.47 33.11 -14.85
N PRO A 438 34.50 33.27 -13.99
CA PRO A 438 35.89 33.29 -14.44
C PRO A 438 36.36 31.89 -14.91
N ARG A 439 37.25 31.83 -15.91
CA ARG A 439 37.84 30.58 -16.40
C ARG A 439 38.83 30.00 -15.37
N ARG A 440 38.90 28.67 -15.26
CA ARG A 440 39.93 27.98 -14.47
C ARG A 440 41.25 27.97 -15.25
N THR A 441 42.21 28.81 -14.88
CA THR A 441 43.57 28.77 -15.47
C THR A 441 44.34 27.59 -14.90
N THR A 442 44.68 26.60 -15.73
CA THR A 442 45.66 25.56 -15.39
C THR A 442 47.06 26.16 -15.44
N ALA A 443 47.60 26.56 -14.30
CA ALA A 443 49.01 26.93 -14.20
C ALA A 443 49.88 25.67 -14.26
N ALA A 444 50.35 25.32 -15.46
CA ALA A 444 51.47 24.40 -15.64
C ALA A 444 52.79 25.20 -15.63
N LYS A 445 53.58 24.99 -14.58
CA LYS A 445 55.05 25.15 -14.48
C LYS A 445 55.66 26.40 -15.17
N ALA A 446 55.79 27.48 -14.40
CA ALA A 446 56.96 28.35 -14.51
C ALA A 446 58.02 27.87 -13.49
N LYS A 447 58.89 26.96 -13.94
CA LYS A 447 60.25 26.81 -13.41
C LYS A 447 61.20 27.03 -14.58
N LYS A 448 61.78 28.22 -14.64
CA LYS A 448 63.17 28.42 -15.01
C LYS A 448 63.74 29.45 -14.06
#